data_AF-A0A537H1A1-F1
#
_entry.id   AF-A0A537H1A1-F1
#
_cell.length_a   1.000
_cell.length_b   1.000
_cell.length_c   1.000
_cell.angle_alpha   90.00
_cell.angle_beta   90.00
_cell.angle_gamma   90.00
#
_symmetry.space_group_name_H-M   'P 1'
#
loop_
_entity.id
_entity.type
_entity.pdbx_description
1 polymer ?
#
loop_
_entity_poly.entity_id
_entity_poly.type
_entity_poly.pdbx_seq_one_letter_code
_entity_poly.pdbx_strand_id
1 'polypeptide(L)'
;MRKHWTMVAVFVAAGILAFVGAVYVFWWFAGNAQSTGLVPRTLVLWTMANLVNFILNAIFWELLLIGIPVIVAGFLGWRLWWKRLPVEERRGYRLFRKRSRTSRGGGGGGLLFFIAFCFKVYLDGNWNIPIATFTLDYVVGSAILILEWGLIIIGIPVAVAVVLWMRYEMKKP
;
A
#
# COMPACT_ATOMS: atom_id res chain seq x y z
N MET A 1 32.98 16.22 9.62
CA MET A 1 31.69 16.91 9.41
C MET A 1 31.32 17.18 7.95
N ARG A 2 32.11 17.91 7.13
CA ARG A 2 31.77 18.25 5.72
C ARG A 2 31.42 17.04 4.82
N LYS A 3 32.14 15.91 4.91
CA LYS A 3 31.86 14.68 4.14
C LYS A 3 30.50 14.04 4.45
N HIS A 4 29.94 14.22 5.66
CA HIS A 4 28.64 13.65 6.01
C HIS A 4 27.49 14.48 5.43
N TRP A 5 27.63 15.81 5.43
CA TRP A 5 26.65 16.70 4.80
C TRP A 5 26.57 16.52 3.28
N THR A 6 27.70 16.28 2.61
CA THR A 6 27.70 15.93 1.18
C THR A 6 26.94 14.62 0.93
N MET A 7 27.12 13.61 1.78
CA MET A 7 26.42 12.34 1.62
C MET A 7 24.91 12.47 1.87
N VAL A 8 24.52 13.25 2.89
CA VAL A 8 23.11 13.58 3.16
C VAL A 8 22.49 14.30 1.97
N ALA A 9 23.19 15.28 1.38
CA ALA A 9 22.73 15.96 0.17
C ALA A 9 22.54 15.00 -1.01
N VAL A 10 23.44 14.02 -1.20
CA VAL A 10 23.31 12.99 -2.23
C VAL A 10 22.09 12.08 -1.99
N PHE A 11 21.83 11.67 -0.75
CA PHE A 11 20.64 10.87 -0.43
C PHE A 11 19.34 11.64 -0.64
N VAL A 12 19.31 12.93 -0.28
CA VAL A 12 18.15 13.81 -0.54
C VAL A 12 17.94 13.97 -2.05
N ALA A 13 19.01 14.24 -2.81
CA ALA A 13 18.93 14.35 -4.26
C ALA A 13 18.44 13.04 -4.91
N ALA A 14 18.93 11.88 -4.46
CA ALA A 14 18.48 10.58 -4.93
C ALA A 14 17.00 10.33 -4.60
N GLY A 15 16.53 10.74 -3.41
CA GLY A 15 15.12 10.66 -3.04
C GLY A 15 14.22 11.52 -3.92
N ILE A 16 14.64 12.76 -4.24
CA ILE A 16 13.92 13.64 -5.15
C ILE A 16 13.88 13.03 -6.56
N LEU A 17 15.01 12.51 -7.07
CA LEU A 17 15.07 11.86 -8.37
C LEU A 17 14.16 10.62 -8.43
N ALA A 18 14.13 9.81 -7.38
CA ALA A 18 13.23 8.66 -7.31
C ALA A 18 11.76 9.09 -7.33
N PHE A 19 11.41 10.15 -6.60
CA PHE A 19 10.04 10.68 -6.58
C PHE A 19 9.62 11.26 -7.94
N VAL A 20 10.45 12.12 -8.55
CA VAL A 20 10.19 12.68 -9.88
C VAL A 20 10.10 11.56 -10.91
N GLY A 21 10.97 10.56 -10.82
CA GLY A 21 10.91 9.37 -11.67
C GLY A 21 9.60 8.60 -11.52
N ALA A 22 9.11 8.38 -10.29
CA ALA A 22 7.82 7.74 -10.05
C ALA A 22 6.66 8.51 -10.67
N VAL A 23 6.61 9.83 -10.48
CA VAL A 23 5.58 10.69 -11.09
C VAL A 23 5.63 10.60 -12.62
N TYR A 24 6.83 10.62 -13.20
CA TYR A 24 7.00 10.51 -14.65
C TYR A 24 6.58 9.13 -15.18
N VAL A 25 6.92 8.04 -14.49
CA VAL A 25 6.50 6.68 -14.84
C VAL A 25 4.98 6.55 -14.78
N PHE A 26 4.34 7.09 -13.75
CA PHE A 26 2.88 7.11 -13.66
C PHE A 26 2.25 7.88 -14.82
N TRP A 27 2.75 9.07 -15.13
CA TRP A 27 2.24 9.89 -16.23
C TRP A 27 2.40 9.18 -17.58
N TRP A 28 3.58 8.61 -17.85
CA TRP A 28 3.86 7.81 -19.04
C TRP A 28 2.95 6.58 -19.14
N PHE A 29 2.77 5.85 -18.04
CA PHE A 29 1.90 4.68 -17.99
C PHE A 29 0.44 5.06 -18.26
N ALA A 30 -0.06 6.13 -17.62
CA ALA A 30 -1.42 6.60 -17.82
C ALA A 30 -1.70 6.96 -19.29
N GLY A 31 -0.75 7.61 -19.97
CA GLY A 31 -0.83 7.88 -21.40
C GLY A 31 -0.85 6.61 -22.25
N ASN A 32 0.04 5.66 -21.96
CA ASN A 32 0.07 4.38 -22.69
C ASN A 32 -1.16 3.50 -22.46
N ALA A 33 -1.70 3.50 -21.24
CA ALA A 33 -2.92 2.75 -20.93
C ALA A 33 -4.09 3.22 -21.81
N GLN A 34 -4.14 4.51 -22.13
CA GLN A 34 -5.14 5.05 -23.04
C GLN A 34 -4.84 4.78 -24.52
N SER A 35 -3.57 4.86 -24.94
CA SER A 35 -3.19 4.63 -26.33
C SER A 35 -3.31 3.16 -26.75
N THR A 36 -3.09 2.24 -25.82
CA THR A 36 -3.15 0.78 -26.04
C THR A 36 -4.56 0.20 -25.87
N GLY A 37 -5.53 1.01 -25.43
CA GLY A 37 -6.89 0.55 -25.15
C GLY A 37 -7.04 -0.26 -23.87
N LEU A 38 -6.04 -0.24 -22.97
CA LEU A 38 -6.12 -0.89 -21.66
C LEU A 38 -7.25 -0.30 -20.81
N VAL A 39 -7.49 1.01 -20.93
CA VAL A 39 -8.60 1.69 -20.26
C VAL A 39 -9.34 2.64 -21.22
N PRO A 40 -10.66 2.87 -21.02
CA PRO A 40 -11.42 3.85 -21.78
C PRO A 40 -10.90 5.28 -21.54
N ARG A 41 -11.00 6.13 -22.57
CA ARG A 41 -10.62 7.55 -22.46
C ARG A 41 -11.54 8.34 -21.54
N THR A 42 -12.82 7.99 -21.50
CA THR A 42 -13.84 8.67 -20.68
C THR A 42 -14.08 7.91 -19.39
N LEU A 43 -13.94 8.60 -18.24
CA LEU A 43 -14.11 8.02 -16.90
C LEU A 43 -15.48 7.37 -16.68
N VAL A 44 -16.53 7.87 -17.32
CA VAL A 44 -17.90 7.32 -17.23
C VAL A 44 -17.98 5.87 -17.74
N LEU A 45 -17.09 5.47 -18.65
CA LEU A 45 -17.04 4.12 -19.22
C LEU A 45 -16.12 3.18 -18.42
N TRP A 46 -15.49 3.65 -17.34
CA TRP A 46 -14.60 2.80 -16.55
C TRP A 46 -15.40 1.74 -15.82
N THR A 47 -14.96 0.49 -15.94
CA THR A 47 -15.50 -0.66 -15.23
C THR A 47 -14.60 -1.00 -14.05
N MET A 48 -15.05 -1.89 -13.16
CA MET A 48 -14.17 -2.38 -12.10
C MET A 48 -12.98 -3.17 -12.64
N ALA A 49 -13.18 -3.92 -13.72
CA ALA A 49 -12.09 -4.58 -14.44
C ALA A 49 -11.00 -3.59 -14.87
N ASN A 50 -11.41 -2.47 -15.48
CA ASN A 50 -10.49 -1.42 -15.95
C ASN A 50 -9.74 -0.78 -14.79
N LEU A 51 -10.45 -0.46 -13.69
CA LEU A 51 -9.85 0.14 -12.51
C LEU A 51 -8.79 -0.78 -11.88
N VAL A 52 -9.12 -2.05 -11.66
CA VAL A 52 -8.21 -3.01 -11.03
C VAL A 52 -7.01 -3.30 -11.94
N ASN A 53 -7.24 -3.53 -13.24
CA ASN A 53 -6.14 -3.73 -14.18
C ASN A 53 -5.22 -2.50 -14.25
N PHE A 54 -5.77 -1.29 -14.26
CA PHE A 54 -4.99 -0.07 -14.26
C PHE A 54 -4.12 0.05 -13.01
N ILE A 55 -4.68 -0.16 -11.81
CA ILE A 55 -3.94 -0.08 -10.54
C ILE A 55 -2.81 -1.12 -10.50
N LEU A 56 -3.10 -2.38 -10.87
CA LEU A 56 -2.10 -3.45 -10.84
C LEU A 56 -0.94 -3.16 -11.80
N ASN A 57 -1.24 -2.71 -13.02
CA ASN A 57 -0.21 -2.38 -14.00
C ASN A 57 0.56 -1.11 -13.61
N ALA A 58 -0.09 -0.10 -13.04
CA ALA A 58 0.58 1.09 -12.52
C ALA A 58 1.60 0.71 -11.43
N ILE A 59 1.17 -0.07 -10.43
CA ILE A 59 2.05 -0.57 -9.37
C ILE A 59 3.18 -1.41 -9.94
N PHE A 60 2.90 -2.29 -10.90
CA PHE A 60 3.92 -3.12 -11.54
C PHE A 60 5.00 -2.27 -12.21
N TRP A 61 4.62 -1.31 -13.05
CA TRP A 61 5.57 -0.45 -13.76
C TRP A 61 6.35 0.48 -12.83
N GLU A 62 5.69 1.06 -11.82
CA GLU A 62 6.37 1.86 -10.80
C GLU A 62 7.38 1.03 -10.00
N LEU A 63 7.00 -0.18 -9.57
CA LEU A 63 7.89 -1.06 -8.83
C LEU A 63 9.08 -1.50 -9.70
N LEU A 64 8.83 -1.84 -10.96
CA LEU A 64 9.85 -2.29 -11.90
C LEU A 64 10.86 -1.19 -12.22
N LEU A 65 10.37 0.00 -12.60
CA LEU A 65 11.22 1.09 -13.13
C LEU A 65 11.80 1.99 -12.04
N ILE A 66 11.15 2.09 -10.89
CA ILE A 66 11.62 2.95 -9.78
C ILE A 66 11.92 2.12 -8.54
N GLY A 67 11.00 1.24 -8.15
CA GLY A 67 11.16 0.43 -6.93
C GLY A 67 12.47 -0.38 -6.92
N ILE A 68 12.74 -1.14 -7.99
CA ILE A 68 13.96 -1.96 -8.10
C ILE A 68 15.22 -1.08 -8.08
N PRO A 69 15.39 -0.05 -8.94
CA PRO A 69 16.55 0.84 -8.86
C PRO A 69 16.74 1.50 -7.50
N VAL A 70 15.67 1.93 -6.84
CA VAL A 70 15.74 2.53 -5.50
C VAL A 70 16.25 1.52 -4.47
N ILE A 71 15.76 0.27 -4.50
CA ILE A 71 16.23 -0.79 -3.61
C ILE A 71 17.72 -1.08 -3.85
N VAL A 72 18.15 -1.18 -5.11
CA VAL A 72 19.55 -1.42 -5.49
C VAL A 72 20.45 -0.27 -5.03
N ALA A 73 20.04 0.98 -5.30
CA ALA A 73 20.78 2.17 -4.89
C ALA A 73 20.88 2.27 -3.35
N GLY A 74 19.78 1.98 -2.65
CA GLY A 74 19.76 1.92 -1.18
C GLY A 74 20.71 0.85 -0.63
N PHE A 75 20.72 -0.34 -1.24
CA PHE A 75 21.62 -1.43 -0.84
C PHE A 75 23.09 -1.09 -1.09
N LEU A 76 23.42 -0.48 -2.23
CA LEU A 76 24.78 -0.02 -2.54
C LEU A 76 25.22 1.09 -1.58
N GLY A 77 24.34 2.07 -1.32
CA GLY A 77 24.57 3.11 -0.33
C GLY A 77 24.87 2.52 1.05
N TRP A 78 24.08 1.55 1.50
CA TRP A 78 24.34 0.83 2.76
C TRP A 78 25.68 0.08 2.74
N ARG A 79 25.94 -0.74 1.71
CA ARG A 79 27.14 -1.59 1.67
C ARG A 79 28.44 -0.78 1.58
N LEU A 80 28.50 0.24 0.72
CA LEU A 80 29.72 1.02 0.51
C LEU A 80 29.95 2.05 1.61
N TRP A 81 28.89 2.71 2.09
CA TRP A 81 29.03 3.82 3.04
C TRP A 81 28.87 3.36 4.49
N TRP A 82 27.83 2.59 4.82
CA TRP A 82 27.54 2.23 6.21
C TRP A 82 28.60 1.29 6.83
N LYS A 83 29.16 0.37 6.04
CA LYS A 83 30.24 -0.50 6.53
C LYS A 83 31.57 0.22 6.77
N ARG A 84 31.82 1.37 6.13
CA ARG A 84 33.06 2.13 6.23
C ARG A 84 33.06 3.20 7.34
N LEU A 85 31.96 3.39 8.07
CA LEU A 85 31.88 4.34 9.17
C LEU A 85 32.59 3.81 10.45
N PRO A 86 33.51 4.59 11.07
CA PRO A 86 34.22 4.20 12.30
C PRO A 86 33.27 4.00 13.50
N VAL A 87 33.67 3.14 14.44
CA VAL A 87 32.82 2.61 15.52
C VAL A 87 32.37 3.71 16.51
N GLU A 88 33.14 4.79 16.64
CA GLU A 88 32.83 5.94 17.51
C GLU A 88 31.65 6.77 17.01
N GLU A 89 31.56 7.04 15.70
CA GLU A 89 30.40 7.75 15.12
C GLU A 89 29.12 6.91 15.16
N ARG A 90 29.23 5.58 15.08
CA ARG A 90 28.07 4.67 15.25
C ARG A 90 27.42 4.78 16.62
N ARG A 91 28.13 5.22 17.68
CA ARG A 91 27.53 5.46 19.00
C ARG A 91 26.62 6.69 19.02
N GLY A 92 26.93 7.74 18.25
CA GLY A 92 26.06 8.92 18.10
C GLY A 92 24.74 8.61 17.40
N TYR A 93 24.75 7.71 16.40
CA TYR A 93 23.53 7.28 15.71
C TYR A 93 22.68 6.28 16.50
N ARG A 94 23.21 5.67 17.59
CA ARG A 94 22.39 4.81 18.48
C ARG A 94 21.35 5.61 19.26
N LEU A 95 21.49 6.92 19.42
CA LEU A 95 20.48 7.79 20.05
C LEU A 95 19.20 7.92 19.22
N PHE A 96 19.29 7.76 17.88
CA PHE A 96 18.13 7.67 17.00
C PHE A 96 17.55 6.25 16.91
N ARG A 97 18.12 5.26 17.63
CA ARG A 97 17.57 3.91 17.76
C ARG A 97 16.42 3.85 18.78
N LYS A 98 15.63 4.91 18.92
CA LYS A 98 14.21 4.69 19.19
C LYS A 98 13.61 4.32 17.85
N ARG A 99 13.63 3.02 17.55
CA ARG A 99 12.69 2.43 16.61
C ARG A 99 11.32 2.78 17.17
N SER A 100 10.77 3.93 16.78
CA SER A 100 9.34 4.07 16.79
C SER A 100 8.90 2.94 15.87
N ARG A 101 8.40 1.87 16.48
CA ARG A 101 7.37 1.09 15.83
C ARG A 101 6.27 2.12 15.59
N THR A 102 6.35 2.84 14.49
CA THR A 102 5.17 3.35 13.84
C THR A 102 4.42 2.10 13.43
N SER A 103 3.68 1.57 14.40
CA SER A 103 2.39 0.94 14.18
C SER A 103 1.51 2.00 13.52
N ARG A 104 1.83 2.40 12.28
CA ARG A 104 0.85 2.95 11.36
C ARG A 104 0.12 1.74 10.79
N GLY A 105 -0.57 1.02 11.68
CA GLY A 105 -1.66 0.14 11.32
C GLY A 105 -2.80 1.05 10.89
N GLY A 106 -2.81 1.42 9.61
CA GLY A 106 -3.82 2.33 9.05
C GLY A 106 -4.20 2.02 7.60
N GLY A 107 -3.43 1.20 6.88
CA GLY A 107 -3.70 0.90 5.47
C GLY A 107 -4.48 -0.41 5.22
N GLY A 108 -4.46 -1.36 6.15
CA GLY A 108 -5.00 -2.71 5.91
C GLY A 108 -6.51 -2.75 5.77
N GLY A 109 -7.25 -2.02 6.62
CA GLY A 109 -8.71 -2.05 6.62
C GLY A 109 -9.33 -1.56 5.31
N GLY A 110 -8.84 -0.43 4.78
CA GLY A 110 -9.33 0.13 3.51
C GLY A 110 -9.01 -0.77 2.31
N LEU A 111 -7.82 -1.38 2.28
CA LEU A 111 -7.44 -2.31 1.22
C LEU A 111 -8.25 -3.61 1.27
N LEU A 112 -8.45 -4.18 2.47
CA LEU A 112 -9.28 -5.38 2.63
C LEU A 112 -10.74 -5.11 2.27
N PHE A 113 -11.27 -3.94 2.66
CA PHE A 113 -12.60 -3.50 2.26
C PHE A 113 -12.71 -3.36 0.74
N PHE A 114 -11.73 -2.71 0.09
CA PHE A 114 -11.70 -2.57 -1.37
C PHE A 114 -11.65 -3.94 -2.08
N ILE A 115 -10.85 -4.88 -1.57
CA ILE A 115 -10.79 -6.25 -2.09
C ILE A 115 -12.14 -6.96 -1.93
N ALA A 116 -12.74 -6.90 -0.75
CA ALA A 116 -14.06 -7.48 -0.50
C ALA A 116 -15.15 -6.85 -1.41
N PHE A 117 -15.07 -5.55 -1.64
CA PHE A 117 -15.95 -4.85 -2.57
C PHE A 117 -15.76 -5.31 -4.02
N CYS A 118 -14.51 -5.52 -4.45
CA CYS A 118 -14.22 -6.10 -5.77
C CYS A 118 -14.81 -7.51 -5.91
N PHE A 119 -14.66 -8.35 -4.88
CA PHE A 119 -15.28 -9.69 -4.87
C PHE A 119 -16.80 -9.61 -4.98
N LYS A 120 -17.43 -8.71 -4.21
CA LYS A 120 -18.89 -8.51 -4.26
C LYS A 120 -19.35 -8.11 -5.67
N VAL A 121 -18.70 -7.10 -6.26
CA VAL A 121 -19.00 -6.64 -7.63
C VAL A 121 -18.81 -7.75 -8.66
N TYR A 122 -17.79 -8.59 -8.49
CA TYR A 122 -17.55 -9.75 -9.36
C TYR A 122 -18.64 -10.81 -9.23
N LEU A 123 -19.04 -11.17 -8.00
CA LEU A 123 -20.08 -12.16 -7.74
C LEU A 123 -21.45 -11.73 -8.27
N ASP A 124 -21.73 -10.43 -8.25
CA ASP A 124 -22.97 -9.87 -8.81
C ASP A 124 -22.95 -9.73 -10.35
N GLY A 125 -21.84 -10.07 -11.02
CA GLY A 125 -21.70 -9.92 -12.47
C GLY A 125 -21.45 -8.48 -12.96
N ASN A 126 -21.27 -7.52 -12.04
CA ASN A 126 -21.10 -6.10 -12.36
C ASN A 126 -19.63 -5.72 -12.70
N TRP A 127 -18.74 -6.71 -12.84
CA TRP A 127 -17.30 -6.53 -13.05
C TRP A 127 -16.94 -5.71 -14.30
N ASN A 128 -17.64 -5.97 -15.40
CA ASN A 128 -17.40 -5.37 -16.71
C ASN A 128 -18.43 -4.27 -17.05
N ILE A 129 -19.26 -3.86 -16.10
CA ILE A 129 -20.26 -2.81 -16.30
C ILE A 129 -19.64 -1.47 -15.90
N PRO A 130 -19.97 -0.35 -16.58
CA PRO A 130 -19.46 0.96 -16.20
C PRO A 130 -19.84 1.33 -14.76
N ILE A 131 -18.86 1.76 -13.96
CA ILE A 131 -19.03 2.16 -12.56
C ILE A 131 -20.05 3.31 -12.44
N ALA A 132 -20.17 4.14 -13.48
CA ALA A 132 -21.15 5.21 -13.55
C ALA A 132 -22.62 4.74 -13.46
N THR A 133 -22.90 3.46 -13.74
CA THR A 133 -24.26 2.91 -13.59
C THR A 133 -24.52 2.37 -12.18
N PHE A 134 -23.53 2.36 -11.29
CA PHE A 134 -23.73 1.88 -9.92
C PHE A 134 -24.59 2.88 -9.16
N THR A 135 -25.71 2.40 -8.62
CA THR A 135 -26.58 3.23 -7.79
C THR A 135 -25.96 3.43 -6.41
N LEU A 136 -26.30 4.53 -5.74
CA LEU A 136 -25.90 4.75 -4.35
C LEU A 136 -26.36 3.60 -3.46
N ASP A 137 -27.58 3.11 -3.68
CA ASP A 137 -28.15 1.96 -2.97
C ASP A 137 -27.29 0.70 -3.13
N TYR A 138 -26.87 0.40 -4.37
CA TYR A 138 -25.97 -0.72 -4.61
C TYR A 138 -24.64 -0.54 -3.87
N VAL A 139 -23.99 0.61 -3.98
CA VAL A 139 -22.68 0.85 -3.37
C VAL A 139 -22.75 0.80 -1.84
N VAL A 140 -23.71 1.50 -1.25
CA VAL A 140 -23.90 1.56 0.21
C VAL A 140 -24.38 0.21 0.75
N GLY A 141 -25.34 -0.44 0.10
CA GLY A 141 -25.82 -1.76 0.50
C GLY A 141 -24.70 -2.82 0.44
N SER A 142 -23.86 -2.78 -0.59
CA SER A 142 -22.66 -3.63 -0.67
C SER A 142 -21.68 -3.35 0.47
N ALA A 143 -21.45 -2.06 0.77
CA ALA A 143 -20.54 -1.66 1.84
C ALA A 143 -21.01 -2.15 3.21
N ILE A 144 -22.31 -1.99 3.50
CA ILE A 144 -22.93 -2.48 4.73
C ILE A 144 -22.79 -3.99 4.82
N LEU A 145 -23.16 -4.72 3.76
CA LEU A 145 -23.06 -6.19 3.72
C LEU A 145 -21.62 -6.66 3.99
N ILE A 146 -20.62 -6.02 3.39
CA ILE A 146 -19.20 -6.34 3.62
C ILE A 146 -18.80 -6.10 5.08
N LEU A 147 -19.25 -5.00 5.67
CA LEU A 147 -18.97 -4.69 7.08
C LEU A 147 -19.66 -5.68 8.02
N GLU A 148 -20.89 -6.09 7.74
CA GLU A 148 -21.61 -7.12 8.49
C GLU A 148 -20.87 -8.46 8.45
N TRP A 149 -20.48 -8.93 7.26
CA TRP A 149 -19.67 -10.14 7.14
C TRP A 149 -18.31 -9.99 7.83
N GLY A 150 -17.68 -8.82 7.75
CA GLY A 150 -16.46 -8.52 8.49
C GLY A 150 -16.64 -8.64 10.01
N LEU A 151 -17.76 -8.14 10.54
CA LEU A 151 -18.11 -8.25 11.95
C LEU A 151 -18.40 -9.70 12.35
N ILE A 152 -19.03 -10.51 11.49
CA ILE A 152 -19.26 -11.93 11.76
C ILE A 152 -17.92 -12.68 11.81
N ILE A 153 -17.07 -12.49 10.80
CA ILE A 153 -15.79 -13.21 10.67
C ILE A 153 -14.81 -12.83 11.77
N ILE A 154 -14.75 -11.57 12.19
CA ILE A 154 -13.83 -11.10 13.24
C ILE A 154 -14.48 -11.16 14.63
N GLY A 155 -15.73 -10.74 14.73
CA GLY A 155 -16.46 -10.60 15.99
C GLY A 155 -16.75 -11.93 16.67
N ILE A 156 -17.10 -12.99 15.92
CA ILE A 156 -17.34 -14.31 16.53
C ILE A 156 -16.05 -14.86 17.17
N PRO A 157 -14.89 -14.94 16.48
CA PRO A 157 -13.65 -15.37 17.11
C PRO A 157 -13.24 -14.52 18.30
N VAL A 158 -13.42 -13.20 18.24
CA VAL A 158 -13.12 -12.30 19.36
C VAL A 158 -14.04 -12.61 20.55
N ALA A 159 -15.34 -12.77 20.33
CA ALA A 159 -16.28 -13.13 21.40
C ALA A 159 -15.92 -14.47 22.06
N VAL A 160 -15.58 -15.48 21.26
CA VAL A 160 -15.14 -16.79 21.76
C VAL A 160 -13.86 -16.65 22.58
N ALA A 161 -12.86 -15.91 22.09
CA ALA A 161 -11.60 -15.69 22.80
C ALA A 161 -11.83 -14.97 24.14
N VAL A 162 -12.70 -13.95 24.17
CA VAL A 162 -13.05 -13.22 25.38
C VAL A 162 -13.75 -14.13 26.40
N VAL A 163 -14.70 -14.96 25.96
CA VAL A 163 -15.38 -15.93 26.85
C VAL A 163 -14.41 -16.95 27.43
N LEU A 164 -13.49 -17.49 26.60
CA LEU A 164 -12.47 -18.43 27.07
C LEU A 164 -11.49 -17.78 28.04
N TRP A 165 -11.08 -16.53 27.78
CA TRP A 165 -10.18 -15.79 28.65
C TRP A 165 -10.82 -15.49 30.02
N MET A 166 -12.06 -15.03 30.05
CA MET A 166 -12.79 -14.82 31.31
C MET A 166 -12.90 -16.12 32.11
N ARG A 167 -13.21 -17.25 31.44
CA ARG A 167 -13.25 -18.57 32.08
C ARG A 167 -11.89 -19.01 32.64
N TYR A 168 -10.79 -18.65 32.00
CA TYR A 168 -9.44 -18.95 32.47
C TYR A 168 -9.08 -18.09 33.69
N GLU A 169 -9.36 -16.79 33.64
CA GLU A 169 -9.05 -15.86 34.74
C GLU A 169 -9.87 -16.17 36.00
N MET A 170 -11.14 -16.57 35.85
CA MET A 170 -11.99 -17.02 36.96
C MET A 170 -11.59 -18.37 37.57
N LYS A 171 -10.70 -19.12 36.91
CA LYS A 171 -10.20 -20.42 37.37
C LYS A 171 -8.79 -20.36 37.96
N LYS A 172 -8.14 -19.19 37.96
CA LYS A 172 -6.92 -18.97 38.75
C LYS A 172 -7.30 -18.87 40.23
N PRO A 173 -6.70 -19.68 41.12
CA PRO A 173 -6.91 -19.58 42.57
C PRO A 173 -6.37 -18.28 43.14
#